data_AF-A0A942GSH8-F1
#
_entry.id   AF-A0A942GSH8-F1
#
_cell.length_a   1.000
_cell.length_b   1.000
_cell.length_c   1.000
_cell.angle_alpha   90.00
_cell.angle_beta   90.00
_cell.angle_gamma   90.00
#
_symmetry.space_group_name_H-M   'P 1'
#
loop_
_entity.id
_entity.type
_entity.pdbx_description
1 polymer ?
#
loop_
_entity_poly.entity_id
_entity_poly.type
_entity_poly.pdbx_seq_one_letter_code
_entity_poly.pdbx_strand_id
1 'polypeptide(L)'
;MAKKCGICDHPQVEEINAALVEGVILRKITENFSVKMTALHRHKQHIPAGLVKAQEAREVAKADTLLQQVANLRDKALSILAKAEQAGDLRTALVGIKEARGCLELLARLQGELQEQTTVNVLINPQWVNLRAVILAAMEPYPEARLKLAAALEEVESSGGHVLRNKRINP
;
A
#
# COMPACT_ATOMS: atom_id res chain seq x y z
N MET A 1 12.57 31.85 -17.90
CA MET A 1 11.48 32.09 -16.93
C MET A 1 10.69 30.82 -16.75
N ALA A 2 10.51 30.34 -15.52
CA ALA A 2 9.67 29.18 -15.26
C ALA A 2 8.23 29.49 -15.68
N LYS A 3 7.63 28.66 -16.54
CA LYS A 3 6.24 28.83 -16.95
C LYS A 3 5.37 28.67 -15.70
N LYS A 4 4.48 29.64 -15.44
CA LYS A 4 3.43 29.50 -14.43
C LYS A 4 2.66 28.21 -14.69
N CYS A 5 2.32 27.47 -13.64
CA CYS A 5 1.62 26.20 -13.79
C CYS A 5 0.19 26.48 -14.28
N GLY A 6 -0.13 26.03 -15.50
CA GLY A 6 -1.45 26.26 -16.10
C GLY A 6 -2.62 25.56 -15.39
N ILE A 7 -2.36 24.63 -14.46
CA ILE A 7 -3.40 24.04 -13.62
C ILE A 7 -3.69 24.92 -12.39
N CYS A 8 -2.68 25.64 -11.87
CA CYS A 8 -2.90 26.60 -10.78
C CYS A 8 -3.85 27.73 -11.22
N ASP A 9 -3.78 28.13 -12.49
CA ASP A 9 -4.64 29.16 -13.08
C ASP A 9 -5.95 28.58 -13.67
N HIS A 10 -6.22 27.28 -13.48
CA HIS A 10 -7.40 26.63 -14.06
C HIS A 10 -8.67 26.97 -13.26
N PRO A 11 -9.83 27.23 -13.92
CA PRO A 11 -11.07 27.56 -13.21
C PRO A 11 -11.55 26.50 -12.21
N GLN A 12 -11.24 25.22 -12.49
CA GLN A 12 -11.58 24.06 -11.65
C GLN A 12 -10.37 23.50 -10.88
N VAL A 13 -9.42 24.35 -10.50
CA VAL A 13 -8.20 23.91 -9.80
C VAL A 13 -8.51 23.12 -8.52
N GLU A 14 -9.54 23.51 -7.77
CA GLU A 14 -9.92 22.82 -6.52
C GLU A 14 -10.43 21.40 -6.79
N GLU A 15 -11.24 21.19 -7.83
CA GLU A 15 -11.73 19.87 -8.22
C GLU A 15 -10.60 18.97 -8.73
N ILE A 16 -9.65 19.54 -9.47
CA ILE A 16 -8.46 18.82 -9.94
C ILE A 16 -7.55 18.45 -8.76
N ASN A 17 -7.37 19.35 -7.79
CA ASN A 17 -6.61 19.08 -6.56
C ASN A 17 -7.24 17.94 -5.76
N ALA A 18 -8.56 17.99 -5.57
CA ALA A 18 -9.32 16.94 -4.87
C ALA A 18 -9.16 15.59 -5.57
N ALA A 19 -9.37 15.53 -6.90
CA ALA A 19 -9.23 14.29 -7.67
C ALA A 19 -7.81 13.72 -7.65
N LEU A 20 -6.78 14.58 -7.64
CA LEU A 20 -5.38 14.17 -7.55
C LEU A 20 -5.05 13.58 -6.17
N VAL A 21 -5.60 14.15 -5.11
CA VAL A 21 -5.37 13.71 -3.73
C VAL A 21 -6.20 12.49 -3.36
N GLU A 22 -7.40 12.34 -3.91
CA GLU A 22 -8.23 11.13 -3.80
C GLU A 22 -7.65 9.93 -4.59
N GLY A 23 -6.61 10.15 -5.39
CA GLY A 23 -5.93 9.09 -6.15
C GLY A 23 -6.67 8.66 -7.42
N VAL A 24 -7.55 9.51 -7.97
CA VAL A 24 -8.22 9.25 -9.24
C VAL A 24 -7.17 9.05 -10.34
N ILE A 25 -7.42 8.07 -11.22
CA ILE A 25 -6.52 7.74 -12.33
C ILE A 25 -6.27 9.00 -13.18
N LEU A 26 -4.99 9.37 -13.35
CA LEU A 26 -4.61 10.61 -14.05
C LEU A 26 -5.22 10.74 -15.45
N ARG A 27 -5.39 9.62 -16.17
CA ARG A 27 -6.05 9.59 -17.48
C ARG A 27 -7.50 10.09 -17.43
N LYS A 28 -8.26 9.69 -16.41
CA LYS A 28 -9.63 10.19 -16.22
C LYS A 28 -9.65 11.68 -15.90
N ILE A 29 -8.68 12.17 -15.12
CA ILE A 29 -8.54 13.60 -14.82
C ILE A 29 -8.22 14.38 -16.09
N THR A 30 -7.33 13.88 -16.96
CA THR A 30 -7.02 14.54 -18.23
C THR A 30 -8.23 14.61 -19.17
N GLU A 31 -9.06 13.55 -19.19
CA GLU A 31 -10.27 13.49 -20.03
C GLU A 31 -11.36 14.43 -19.49
N ASN A 32 -11.64 14.40 -18.19
CA ASN A 32 -12.72 15.18 -17.57
C ASN A 32 -12.47 16.69 -17.57
N PHE A 33 -11.21 17.11 -17.35
CA PHE A 33 -10.86 18.52 -17.22
C PHE A 33 -10.12 19.06 -18.46
N SER A 34 -9.98 18.26 -19.52
CA SER A 34 -9.26 18.64 -20.76
C SER A 34 -7.85 19.19 -20.52
N VAL A 35 -7.16 18.66 -19.51
CA VAL A 35 -5.79 19.06 -19.14
C VAL A 35 -4.75 18.04 -19.60
N LYS A 36 -3.50 18.48 -19.78
CA LYS A 36 -2.40 17.58 -20.20
C LYS A 36 -1.86 16.78 -19.03
N MET A 37 -1.57 15.50 -19.27
CA MET A 37 -0.94 14.59 -18.28
C MET A 37 0.34 15.17 -17.68
N THR A 38 1.21 15.73 -18.52
CA THR A 38 2.48 16.35 -18.10
C THR A 38 2.27 17.60 -17.23
N ALA A 39 1.13 18.28 -17.37
CA ALA A 39 0.77 19.39 -16.49
C ALA A 39 0.40 18.84 -15.11
N LEU A 40 -0.43 17.78 -15.02
CA LEU A 40 -0.84 17.17 -13.75
C LEU A 40 0.38 16.70 -12.93
N HIS A 41 1.35 16.07 -13.58
CA HIS A 41 2.59 15.63 -12.91
C HIS A 41 3.37 16.76 -12.25
N ARG A 42 3.50 17.90 -12.94
CA ARG A 42 4.16 19.09 -12.36
C ARG A 42 3.31 19.73 -11.27
N HIS A 43 2.00 19.77 -11.47
CA HIS A 43 1.05 20.38 -10.55
C HIS A 43 0.97 19.68 -9.20
N LYS A 44 1.29 18.38 -9.11
CA LYS A 44 1.36 17.66 -7.82
C LYS A 44 2.23 18.36 -6.76
N GLN A 45 3.28 19.06 -7.17
CA GLN A 45 4.16 19.81 -6.26
C GLN A 45 3.51 21.10 -5.70
N HIS A 46 2.40 21.53 -6.29
CA HIS A 46 1.71 22.77 -5.96
C HIS A 46 0.41 22.52 -5.19
N ILE A 47 0.05 21.25 -4.97
CA ILE A 47 -1.14 20.90 -4.18
C ILE A 47 -0.91 21.40 -2.75
N PRO A 48 -1.88 22.15 -2.17
CA PRO A 48 -1.75 22.63 -0.80
C PRO A 48 -1.53 21.49 0.18
N ALA A 49 -0.49 21.58 1.01
CA ALA A 49 -0.16 20.55 2.00
C ALA A 49 -1.32 20.28 2.98
N GLY A 50 -2.15 21.28 3.27
CA GLY A 50 -3.35 21.11 4.09
C GLY A 50 -4.39 20.17 3.46
N LEU A 51 -4.52 20.16 2.13
CA LEU A 51 -5.47 19.31 1.41
C LEU A 51 -5.00 17.86 1.39
N VAL A 52 -3.70 17.63 1.24
CA VAL A 52 -3.08 16.29 1.38
C VAL A 52 -3.30 15.76 2.79
N LYS A 53 -2.97 16.54 3.82
CA LYS A 53 -3.17 16.15 5.24
C LYS A 53 -4.63 15.88 5.58
N ALA A 54 -5.56 16.66 5.03
CA ALA A 54 -6.99 16.47 5.26
C ALA A 54 -7.49 15.14 4.65
N GLN A 55 -7.00 14.78 3.46
CA GLN A 55 -7.31 13.48 2.85
C GLN A 55 -6.70 12.33 3.65
N GLU A 56 -5.43 12.43 4.04
CA GLU A 56 -4.78 11.42 4.89
C GLU A 56 -5.57 11.20 6.20
N ALA A 57 -5.99 12.28 6.86
CA ALA A 57 -6.82 12.21 8.06
C ALA A 57 -8.19 11.57 7.78
N ARG A 58 -8.80 11.83 6.62
CA ARG A 58 -10.05 11.21 6.20
C ARG A 58 -9.90 9.72 5.92
N GLU A 59 -8.79 9.31 5.31
CA GLU A 59 -8.46 7.91 5.06
C GLU A 59 -8.24 7.14 6.37
N VAL A 60 -7.51 7.74 7.33
CA VAL A 60 -7.35 7.20 8.69
C VAL A 60 -8.71 7.08 9.37
N ALA A 61 -9.52 8.13 9.37
CA ALA A 61 -10.86 8.08 9.97
C ALA A 61 -11.75 7.01 9.31
N LYS A 62 -11.66 6.81 7.99
CA LYS A 62 -12.39 5.75 7.28
C LYS A 62 -11.87 4.36 7.66
N ALA A 63 -10.57 4.17 7.82
CA ALA A 63 -10.00 2.93 8.31
C ALA A 63 -10.47 2.63 9.75
N ASP A 64 -10.49 3.65 10.62
CA ASP A 64 -11.02 3.55 11.98
C ASP A 64 -12.51 3.17 11.98
N THR A 65 -13.31 3.69 11.03
CA THR A 65 -14.72 3.28 10.91
C THR A 65 -14.88 1.81 10.56
N LEU A 66 -14.00 1.23 9.74
CA LEU A 66 -14.06 -0.19 9.38
C LEU A 66 -13.66 -1.07 10.58
N LEU A 67 -12.59 -0.71 11.30
CA LEU A 67 -12.20 -1.40 12.53
C LEU A 67 -13.33 -1.38 13.57
N GLN A 68 -13.99 -0.23 13.74
CA GLN A 68 -15.14 -0.09 14.63
C GLN A 68 -16.32 -0.97 14.18
N GLN A 69 -16.59 -1.07 12.87
CA GLN A 69 -17.65 -1.94 12.36
C GLN A 69 -17.38 -3.42 12.65
N VAL A 70 -16.14 -3.88 12.47
CA VAL A 70 -15.77 -5.27 12.76
C VAL A 70 -15.81 -5.55 14.26
N ALA A 71 -15.37 -4.61 15.10
CA ALA A 71 -15.50 -4.72 16.56
C ALA A 71 -16.97 -4.82 17.00
N ASN A 72 -17.85 -3.97 16.46
CA ASN A 72 -19.28 -4.01 16.75
C ASN A 72 -19.92 -5.35 16.32
N LEU A 73 -19.47 -5.93 15.20
CA LEU A 73 -19.96 -7.22 14.72
C LEU A 73 -19.51 -8.36 15.66
N ARG A 74 -18.25 -8.34 16.10
CA ARG A 74 -17.72 -9.28 17.10
C ARG A 74 -18.55 -9.23 18.38
N ASP A 75 -18.83 -8.03 18.90
CA ASP A 75 -19.55 -7.87 20.16
C ASP A 75 -21.00 -8.37 20.04
N LYS A 76 -21.64 -8.19 18.87
CA LYS A 76 -22.95 -8.81 18.58
C LYS A 76 -22.86 -10.34 18.53
N ALA A 77 -21.85 -10.91 17.88
CA ALA A 77 -21.64 -12.36 17.84
C ALA A 77 -21.46 -12.96 19.25
N LEU A 78 -20.68 -12.29 20.10
CA LEU A 78 -20.49 -12.67 21.51
C LEU A 78 -21.79 -12.55 22.33
N SER A 79 -22.62 -11.54 22.07
CA SER A 79 -23.93 -11.43 22.72
C SER A 79 -24.88 -12.56 22.32
N ILE A 80 -24.89 -12.97 21.05
CA ILE A 80 -25.70 -14.11 20.57
C ILE A 80 -25.19 -15.41 21.17
N LEU A 81 -23.87 -15.60 21.20
CA LEU A 81 -23.21 -16.72 21.87
C LEU A 81 -23.67 -16.86 23.33
N ALA A 82 -23.57 -15.78 24.13
CA ALA A 82 -23.95 -15.81 25.53
C ALA A 82 -25.43 -16.19 25.75
N LYS A 83 -26.33 -15.71 24.87
CA LYS A 83 -27.75 -16.08 24.91
C LYS A 83 -27.97 -17.55 24.54
N ALA A 84 -27.25 -18.06 23.55
CA ALA A 84 -27.33 -19.45 23.13
C ALA A 84 -26.80 -20.41 24.22
N GLU A 85 -25.70 -20.05 24.89
CA GLU A 85 -25.16 -20.78 26.04
C GLU A 85 -26.17 -20.86 27.18
N GLN A 86 -26.80 -19.73 27.54
CA GLN A 86 -27.85 -19.69 28.57
C GLN A 86 -29.08 -20.53 28.20
N ALA A 87 -29.43 -20.59 26.92
CA ALA A 87 -30.54 -21.39 26.40
C ALA A 87 -30.20 -22.88 26.22
N GLY A 88 -28.94 -23.28 26.42
CA GLY A 88 -28.46 -24.65 26.15
C GLY A 88 -28.38 -25.00 24.66
N ASP A 89 -28.54 -24.02 23.75
CA ASP A 89 -28.37 -24.21 22.31
C ASP A 89 -26.89 -24.14 21.94
N LEU A 90 -26.19 -25.25 22.22
CA LEU A 90 -24.76 -25.39 21.95
C LEU A 90 -24.43 -25.27 20.45
N ARG A 91 -25.39 -25.55 19.56
CA ARG A 91 -25.16 -25.43 18.10
C ARG A 91 -25.04 -23.97 17.71
N THR A 92 -25.96 -23.13 18.17
CA THR A 92 -25.90 -21.68 17.93
C THR A 92 -24.72 -21.05 18.67
N ALA A 93 -24.36 -21.56 19.84
CA ALA A 93 -23.14 -21.13 20.54
C ALA A 93 -21.87 -21.38 19.70
N LEU A 94 -21.70 -22.58 19.16
CA LEU A 94 -20.54 -22.89 18.29
C LEU A 94 -20.48 -22.02 17.03
N VAL A 95 -21.63 -21.65 16.46
CA VAL A 95 -21.70 -20.68 15.36
C VAL A 95 -21.23 -19.30 15.81
N GLY A 96 -21.71 -18.80 16.96
CA GLY A 96 -21.26 -17.53 17.54
C GLY A 96 -19.75 -17.48 17.75
N ILE A 97 -19.14 -18.56 18.25
CA ILE A 97 -17.69 -18.69 18.41
C ILE A 97 -16.96 -18.60 17.06
N LYS A 98 -17.47 -19.29 16.03
CA LYS A 98 -16.88 -19.26 14.68
C LYS A 98 -16.88 -17.84 14.09
N GLU A 99 -18.01 -17.13 14.20
CA GLU A 99 -18.12 -15.76 13.69
C GLU A 99 -17.25 -14.77 14.48
N ALA A 100 -17.19 -14.91 15.81
CA ALA A 100 -16.31 -14.11 16.65
C ALA A 100 -14.82 -14.32 16.28
N ARG A 101 -14.40 -15.57 16.03
CA ARG A 101 -13.05 -15.88 15.53
C ARG A 101 -12.78 -15.21 14.18
N GLY A 102 -13.73 -15.26 13.25
CA GLY A 102 -13.59 -14.60 11.94
C GLY A 102 -13.41 -13.09 12.05
N CYS A 103 -14.12 -12.44 12.98
CA CYS A 103 -13.94 -11.01 13.24
C CYS A 103 -12.54 -10.70 13.81
N LEU A 104 -12.02 -11.54 14.71
CA LEU A 104 -10.67 -11.38 15.27
C LEU A 104 -9.59 -11.56 14.20
N GLU A 105 -9.74 -12.54 13.32
CA GLU A 105 -8.82 -12.75 12.20
C GLU A 105 -8.81 -11.55 11.25
N LEU A 106 -9.99 -11.00 10.94
CA LEU A 106 -10.10 -9.82 10.09
C LEU A 106 -9.46 -8.58 10.75
N LEU A 107 -9.68 -8.36 12.05
CA LEU A 107 -9.03 -7.28 12.79
C LEU A 107 -7.51 -7.40 12.76
N ALA A 108 -6.98 -8.59 13.03
CA ALA A 108 -5.55 -8.84 13.02
C ALA A 108 -4.93 -8.67 11.62
N ARG A 109 -5.64 -9.01 10.54
CA ARG A 109 -5.22 -8.71 9.16
C ARG A 109 -5.24 -7.20 8.88
N LEU A 110 -6.30 -6.50 9.25
CA LEU A 110 -6.44 -5.05 9.04
C LEU A 110 -5.41 -4.23 9.83
N GLN A 111 -5.01 -4.72 11.01
CA GLN A 111 -3.96 -4.12 11.85
C GLN A 111 -2.54 -4.51 11.41
N GLY A 112 -2.41 -5.38 10.40
CA GLY A 112 -1.12 -5.83 9.89
C GLY A 112 -0.40 -6.86 10.77
N GLU A 113 -1.07 -7.39 11.81
CA GLU A 113 -0.55 -8.42 12.71
C GLU A 113 -0.53 -9.81 12.05
N LEU A 114 -1.45 -10.05 11.10
CA LEU A 114 -1.44 -11.22 10.23
C LEU A 114 -0.95 -10.80 8.84
N GLN A 115 0.33 -11.00 8.57
CA GLN A 115 0.83 -11.01 7.19
C GLN A 115 0.34 -12.30 6.52
N GLU A 116 -0.70 -12.21 5.69
CA GLU A 116 -0.85 -13.19 4.62
C GLU A 116 0.44 -13.14 3.82
N GLN A 117 1.16 -14.28 3.77
CA GLN A 117 2.32 -14.44 2.90
C GLN A 117 1.86 -14.20 1.46
N THR A 118 1.84 -12.93 1.06
CA THR A 118 1.73 -12.55 -0.33
C THR A 118 3.05 -12.97 -0.92
N THR A 119 3.09 -14.17 -1.51
CA THR A 119 4.17 -14.58 -2.40
C THR A 119 4.14 -13.61 -3.58
N VAL A 120 4.75 -12.44 -3.38
CA VAL A 120 5.04 -11.51 -4.48
C VAL A 120 5.94 -12.31 -5.40
N ASN A 121 5.39 -12.76 -6.53
CA ASN A 121 6.12 -13.52 -7.52
C ASN A 121 7.05 -12.53 -8.25
N VAL A 122 8.15 -12.12 -7.59
CA VAL A 122 9.13 -11.13 -8.08
C VAL A 122 9.76 -11.54 -9.42
N LEU A 123 9.64 -12.83 -9.78
CA LEU A 123 10.10 -13.41 -11.05
C LEU A 123 9.37 -12.89 -12.30
N ILE A 124 8.22 -12.23 -12.18
CA ILE A 124 7.42 -11.75 -13.33
C ILE A 124 7.26 -10.22 -13.32
N ASN A 125 8.05 -9.48 -12.53
CA ASN A 125 8.02 -8.01 -12.62
C ASN A 125 8.98 -7.54 -13.73
N PRO A 126 8.49 -7.05 -14.89
CA PRO A 126 9.35 -6.57 -15.98
C PRO A 126 10.26 -5.40 -15.55
N GLN A 127 9.92 -4.68 -14.48
CA GLN A 127 10.79 -3.65 -13.90
C GLN A 127 12.09 -4.24 -13.31
N TRP A 128 12.04 -5.46 -12.77
CA TRP A 128 13.22 -6.13 -12.22
C TRP A 128 14.18 -6.60 -13.30
N VAL A 129 13.64 -7.14 -14.40
CA VAL A 129 14.41 -7.53 -15.58
C VAL A 129 15.13 -6.31 -16.18
N ASN A 130 14.42 -5.19 -16.30
CA ASN A 130 15.00 -3.93 -16.79
C ASN A 130 16.08 -3.39 -15.85
N LEU A 131 15.87 -3.45 -14.53
CA LEU A 131 16.85 -3.00 -13.56
C LEU A 131 18.13 -3.84 -13.62
N ARG A 132 18.01 -5.17 -13.71
CA ARG A 132 19.16 -6.08 -13.86
C ARG A 132 19.95 -5.78 -15.13
N ALA A 133 19.27 -5.54 -16.25
CA ALA A 133 19.91 -5.20 -17.51
C ALA A 133 20.71 -3.89 -17.42
N VAL A 134 20.13 -2.84 -16.81
CA VAL A 134 20.79 -1.55 -16.61
C VAL A 134 22.01 -1.66 -15.70
N ILE A 135 21.91 -2.40 -14.60
CA ILE A 135 23.03 -2.62 -13.67
C ILE A 135 24.19 -3.34 -14.38
N LEU A 136 23.90 -4.42 -15.12
CA LEU A 136 24.94 -5.19 -15.81
C LEU A 136 25.61 -4.42 -16.96
N ALA A 137 24.85 -3.55 -17.66
CA ALA A 137 25.38 -2.66 -18.69
C ALA A 137 26.24 -1.54 -18.08
N ALA A 138 25.83 -0.95 -16.96
CA ALA A 138 26.62 0.09 -16.28
C ALA A 138 27.96 -0.44 -15.75
N MET A 139 28.03 -1.73 -15.42
CA MET A 139 29.25 -2.39 -14.93
C MET A 139 30.15 -2.91 -16.06
N GLU A 140 29.82 -2.65 -17.32
CA GLU A 140 30.58 -3.11 -18.48
C GLU A 140 32.04 -2.68 -18.55
N PRO A 141 32.38 -1.45 -18.18
CA PRO A 141 33.77 -0.99 -18.16
C PRO A 141 34.58 -1.51 -16.96
N TYR A 142 33.96 -2.15 -15.98
CA TYR A 142 34.55 -2.48 -14.67
C TYR A 142 34.52 -3.99 -14.38
N PRO A 143 35.46 -4.77 -14.92
CA PRO A 143 35.48 -6.23 -14.77
C PRO A 143 35.61 -6.68 -13.31
N GLU A 144 36.35 -5.95 -12.47
CA GLU A 144 36.47 -6.24 -11.04
C GLU A 144 35.15 -6.07 -10.27
N ALA A 145 34.29 -5.15 -10.71
CA ALA A 145 33.00 -4.90 -10.08
C ALA A 145 31.99 -6.01 -10.40
N ARG A 146 32.04 -6.57 -11.63
CA ARG A 146 31.24 -7.73 -12.03
C ARG A 146 31.58 -8.99 -11.24
N LEU A 147 32.87 -9.26 -11.03
CA LEU A 147 33.32 -10.41 -10.25
C LEU A 147 32.86 -10.32 -8.79
N LYS A 148 32.95 -9.14 -8.17
CA LYS A 148 32.45 -8.92 -6.81
C LYS A 148 30.94 -9.09 -6.71
N LEU A 149 30.19 -8.62 -7.70
CA LEU A 149 28.74 -8.79 -7.74
C LEU A 149 28.35 -10.27 -7.91
N ALA A 150 29.04 -11.00 -8.77
CA ALA A 150 28.80 -12.43 -8.96
C ALA A 150 29.02 -13.23 -7.66
N ALA A 151 30.15 -12.98 -6.97
CA ALA A 151 30.44 -13.61 -5.69
C ALA A 151 29.39 -13.29 -4.62
N ALA A 152 28.93 -12.03 -4.55
CA ALA A 152 27.89 -11.62 -3.60
C ALA A 152 26.52 -12.26 -3.92
N LEU A 153 26.20 -12.47 -5.20
CA LEU A 153 24.96 -13.15 -5.61
C LEU A 153 25.00 -14.65 -5.28
N GLU A 154 26.13 -15.32 -5.50
CA GLU A 154 26.32 -16.74 -5.11
C GLU A 154 26.22 -16.95 -3.60
N GLU A 155 26.72 -16.02 -2.79
CA GLU A 155 26.60 -16.05 -1.32
C GLU A 155 25.13 -15.93 -0.86
N VAL A 156 24.34 -15.11 -1.54
CA VAL A 156 22.90 -14.92 -1.27
C VAL A 156 22.08 -16.13 -1.72
N GLU A 157 22.40 -16.74 -2.87
CA GLU A 157 21.75 -17.96 -3.36
C GLU A 157 22.06 -19.16 -2.44
N SER A 158 23.30 -19.27 -1.97
CA SER A 158 23.72 -20.31 -1.02
C SER A 158 23.10 -20.14 0.37
N SER A 159 22.74 -18.91 0.74
CA SER A 159 22.15 -18.57 2.05
C SER A 159 20.62 -18.60 2.07
N GLY A 160 19.96 -19.11 1.03
CA GLY A 160 18.51 -19.36 1.04
C GLY A 160 17.65 -18.11 1.25
N GLY A 161 18.00 -16.98 0.63
CA GLY A 161 17.13 -15.81 0.49
C GLY A 161 16.75 -15.09 1.80
N HIS A 162 17.48 -15.30 2.90
CA HIS A 162 17.12 -14.70 4.19
C HIS A 162 18.25 -13.93 4.87
N VAL A 163 19.02 -13.10 4.15
CA VAL A 163 19.92 -12.15 4.84
C VAL A 163 20.10 -10.85 4.04
N LEU A 164 19.18 -9.90 4.23
CA LEU A 164 19.53 -8.47 4.21
C LEU A 164 18.82 -7.75 5.36
N ARG A 165 19.00 -8.26 6.58
CA ARG A 165 18.81 -7.45 7.79
C ARG A 165 20.04 -6.59 7.99
N ASN A 166 19.95 -5.38 7.44
CA ASN A 166 20.46 -4.15 8.05
C ASN A 166 21.93 -4.16 8.51
N LYS A 167 22.89 -4.03 7.58
CA LYS A 167 24.19 -3.44 7.93
C LYS A 167 24.08 -1.93 7.76
N ARG A 168 23.93 -1.24 8.91
CA ARG A 168 24.08 0.20 9.04
C ARG A 168 25.38 0.62 8.34
N ILE A 169 25.24 1.43 7.31
CA ILE A 169 26.33 2.29 6.83
C ILE A 169 26.31 3.49 7.78
N ASN A 170 27.34 3.62 8.60
CA ASN A 170 27.68 4.88 9.24
C ASN A 170 29.06 5.30 8.64
N PRO A 171 29.31 6.62 8.53
CA PRO A 171 30.13 7.22 7.47
C PRO A 171 31.61 6.87 7.54
#